data_AF-A0A433P8J4-F1
#
_entry.id   AF-A0A433P8J4-F1
#
_cell.length_a   1.000
_cell.length_b   1.000
_cell.length_c   1.000
_cell.angle_alpha   90.00
_cell.angle_beta   90.00
_cell.angle_gamma   90.00
#
_symmetry.space_group_name_H-M   'P 1'
#
loop_
_entity.id
_entity.type
_entity.pdbx_description
1 polymer ?
#
loop_
_entity_poly.entity_id
_entity_poly.type
_entity_poly.pdbx_seq_one_letter_code
_entity_poly.pdbx_strand_id
1 'polypeptide(L)'
;GKVQTTGKGGLRYGPNTGPVLDQHCQNCGSTHHVGGPIWGAPIHNTDFVKLMLDHVKLSEDSYHTNPRMQGMLTVIGEELDMPFYWTLEKLTGTLHCFRDTYCDSCSAILNQGYKVSISHCSPQSVKTNAPSWVMWDILKGWVKIHPVVMQNIAENSPARKILEKPASFEADFTKHPEASPASRTIKLVRFQVNPEPNWGPKARAGKKSERKRKLRTEPTEESAPDADGEQRPAKK
;
A
#
# COMPACT_ATOMS: atom_id res chain seq x y z
N GLY A 1 2.13 28.00 -1.58
CA GLY A 1 2.12 27.44 -2.95
C GLY A 1 3.11 28.22 -3.79
N LYS A 2 3.85 27.55 -4.67
CA LYS A 2 4.80 28.17 -5.59
C LYS A 2 4.04 28.68 -6.81
N VAL A 3 4.30 29.92 -7.22
CA VAL A 3 3.76 30.48 -8.47
C VAL A 3 4.88 30.48 -9.51
N GLN A 4 4.63 29.91 -10.68
CA GLN A 4 5.55 29.91 -11.82
C GLN A 4 4.87 30.50 -13.05
N THR A 5 5.52 31.42 -13.73
CA THR A 5 5.06 31.95 -15.02
C THR A 5 5.43 30.96 -16.13
N THR A 6 4.43 30.52 -16.89
CA THR A 6 4.64 29.70 -18.09
C THR A 6 5.17 30.55 -19.24
N GLY A 7 5.88 29.94 -20.20
CA GLY A 7 6.43 30.64 -21.38
C GLY A 7 5.41 31.35 -22.27
N LYS A 8 4.09 31.17 -22.04
CA LYS A 8 2.99 31.88 -22.69
C LYS A 8 2.33 32.95 -21.81
N GLY A 9 2.95 33.34 -20.69
CA GLY A 9 2.45 34.35 -19.76
C GLY A 9 1.40 33.88 -18.74
N GLY A 10 0.97 32.62 -18.78
CA GLY A 10 0.01 32.07 -17.81
C GLY A 10 0.66 31.71 -16.47
N LEU A 11 -0.05 31.91 -15.35
CA LEU A 11 0.40 31.52 -14.02
C LEU A 11 0.11 30.04 -13.74
N ARG A 12 1.11 29.30 -13.27
CA ARG A 12 0.97 27.94 -12.70
C ARG A 12 1.15 27.99 -11.19
N TYR A 13 0.19 27.41 -10.49
CA TYR A 13 0.23 27.25 -9.04
C TYR A 13 0.62 25.81 -8.70
N GLY A 14 1.62 25.64 -7.85
CA GLY A 14 2.11 24.34 -7.41
C GLY A 14 2.34 24.28 -5.90
N PRO A 15 2.60 23.08 -5.36
CA PRO A 15 3.03 22.94 -3.97
C PRO A 15 4.35 23.68 -3.73
N ASN A 16 4.59 24.06 -2.48
CA ASN A 16 5.89 24.61 -2.09
C ASN A 16 6.95 23.51 -2.10
N THR A 17 8.19 23.87 -2.43
CA THR A 17 9.39 23.03 -2.27
C THR A 17 10.09 23.42 -0.97
N GLY A 18 10.53 22.45 -0.19
CA GLY A 18 10.93 22.67 1.20
C GLY A 18 12.38 23.13 1.36
N PRO A 19 12.67 24.07 2.27
CA PRO A 19 14.03 24.37 2.72
C PRO A 19 14.48 23.53 3.94
N VAL A 20 13.58 22.77 4.59
CA VAL A 20 13.84 22.03 5.85
C VAL A 20 14.42 20.62 5.66
N LEU A 21 14.40 20.11 4.43
CA LEU A 21 14.97 18.82 4.03
C LEU A 21 15.75 19.04 2.73
N ASP A 22 16.58 18.07 2.36
CA ASP A 22 17.20 18.05 1.02
C ASP A 22 16.13 18.30 -0.04
N GLN A 23 16.41 19.23 -0.96
CA GLN A 23 15.47 19.61 -2.03
C GLN A 23 15.12 18.44 -2.95
N HIS A 24 15.95 17.40 -2.95
CA HIS A 24 15.83 16.21 -3.79
C HIS A 24 15.79 14.94 -2.95
N CYS A 25 15.03 13.95 -3.43
CA CYS A 25 14.92 12.64 -2.81
C CYS A 25 16.25 11.88 -2.88
N GLN A 26 16.72 11.39 -1.74
CA GLN A 26 17.95 10.60 -1.68
C GLN A 26 17.84 9.26 -2.43
N ASN A 27 16.63 8.73 -2.63
CA ASN A 27 16.40 7.48 -3.34
C ASN A 27 16.37 7.69 -4.87
N CYS A 28 15.52 8.60 -5.37
CA CYS A 28 15.29 8.77 -6.81
C CYS A 28 15.72 10.13 -7.40
N GLY A 29 16.20 11.07 -6.59
CA GLY A 29 16.64 12.39 -7.03
C GLY A 29 15.52 13.35 -7.46
N SER A 30 14.25 12.96 -7.36
CA SER A 30 13.11 13.84 -7.67
C SER A 30 12.95 14.95 -6.62
N THR A 31 12.37 16.08 -7.01
CA THR A 31 12.14 17.21 -6.10
C THR A 31 11.16 16.87 -4.98
N HIS A 32 11.51 17.22 -3.74
CA HIS A 32 10.61 17.11 -2.60
C HIS A 32 9.60 18.25 -2.54
N HIS A 33 8.32 17.88 -2.53
CA HIS A 33 7.22 18.80 -2.26
C HIS A 33 6.85 18.77 -0.79
N VAL A 34 6.56 19.95 -0.23
CA VAL A 34 6.07 20.07 1.16
C VAL A 34 4.56 19.99 1.15
N GLY A 35 4.03 19.05 1.93
CA GLY A 35 2.63 19.01 2.34
C GLY A 35 2.52 19.26 3.84
N GLY A 36 1.58 20.10 4.27
CA GLY A 36 1.33 20.39 5.68
C GLY A 36 1.06 21.88 5.97
N PRO A 37 0.84 22.25 7.25
CA PRO A 37 1.12 21.47 8.46
C PRO A 37 0.17 20.29 8.69
N ILE A 38 0.62 19.28 9.43
CA ILE A 38 -0.16 18.09 9.80
C ILE A 38 0.03 17.78 11.29
N TRP A 39 -0.90 17.02 11.86
CA TRP A 39 -0.72 16.41 13.18
C TRP A 39 0.41 15.37 13.11
N GLY A 40 1.43 15.53 13.96
CA GLY A 40 2.62 14.66 14.01
C GLY A 40 2.76 13.82 15.27
N ALA A 41 1.81 13.92 16.20
CA ALA A 41 1.79 13.14 17.44
C ALA A 41 0.96 11.85 17.26
N PRO A 42 0.97 10.92 18.23
CA PRO A 42 0.20 9.68 18.15
C PRO A 42 -1.28 9.93 17.81
N ILE A 43 -1.85 9.10 16.94
CA ILE A 43 -3.26 9.22 16.50
C ILE A 43 -4.21 8.35 17.33
N HIS A 44 -3.67 7.42 18.11
CA HIS A 44 -4.44 6.48 18.92
C HIS A 44 -3.98 6.54 20.38
N ASN A 45 -4.94 6.54 21.31
CA ASN A 45 -4.70 6.20 22.70
C ASN A 45 -4.94 4.70 22.87
N THR A 46 -3.86 3.93 23.02
CA THR A 46 -3.92 2.46 23.03
C THR A 46 -4.69 1.89 24.23
N ASP A 47 -4.66 2.56 25.38
CA ASP A 47 -5.40 2.15 26.57
C ASP A 47 -6.90 2.33 26.37
N PHE A 48 -7.30 3.46 25.79
CA PHE A 48 -8.70 3.71 25.44
C PHE A 48 -9.22 2.71 24.40
N VAL A 49 -8.40 2.38 23.38
CA VAL A 49 -8.76 1.38 22.36
C VAL A 49 -8.98 0.00 22.98
N LYS A 50 -8.14 -0.41 23.95
CA LYS A 50 -8.32 -1.67 24.68
C LYS A 50 -9.62 -1.68 25.47
N LEU A 51 -9.90 -0.63 26.24
CA LEU A 51 -11.14 -0.49 27.01
C LEU A 51 -12.37 -0.56 26.10
N MET A 52 -12.33 0.10 24.93
CA MET A 52 -13.38 0.02 23.94
C MET A 52 -13.55 -1.40 23.38
N LEU A 53 -12.45 -2.08 23.05
CA LEU A 53 -12.50 -3.44 22.50
C LEU A 53 -13.13 -4.41 23.51
N ASP A 54 -12.78 -4.29 24.80
CA ASP A 54 -13.35 -5.12 25.86
C ASP A 54 -14.84 -4.81 26.07
N HIS A 55 -15.24 -3.54 26.04
CA HIS A 55 -16.64 -3.15 26.14
C HIS A 55 -17.49 -3.70 24.98
N VAL A 56 -16.98 -3.62 23.75
CA VAL A 56 -17.67 -4.15 22.56
C VAL A 56 -17.79 -5.67 22.63
N LYS A 57 -16.77 -6.39 23.13
CA LYS A 57 -16.84 -7.84 23.34
C LYS A 57 -17.87 -8.25 24.39
N LEU A 58 -18.07 -7.44 25.43
CA LEU A 58 -19.07 -7.72 26.46
C LEU A 58 -20.50 -7.36 26.02
N SER A 59 -20.65 -6.50 25.02
CA SER A 59 -21.93 -5.92 24.60
C SER A 59 -22.32 -6.39 23.19
N GLU A 60 -22.26 -7.70 22.94
CA GLU A 60 -22.53 -8.29 21.61
C GLU A 60 -23.92 -7.93 21.07
N ASP A 61 -24.95 -8.07 21.90
CA ASP A 61 -26.35 -7.85 21.50
C ASP A 61 -26.74 -6.36 21.39
N SER A 62 -25.91 -5.45 21.91
CA SER A 62 -26.22 -4.02 21.91
C SER A 62 -25.99 -3.37 20.54
N TYR A 63 -25.24 -4.01 19.64
CA TYR A 63 -24.83 -3.41 18.38
C TYR A 63 -24.93 -4.38 17.20
N HIS A 64 -25.77 -4.05 16.21
CA HIS A 64 -25.81 -4.81 14.95
C HIS A 64 -24.46 -4.82 14.20
N THR A 65 -23.61 -3.81 14.42
CA THR A 65 -22.26 -3.72 13.82
C THR A 65 -21.16 -4.25 14.74
N ASN A 66 -21.48 -5.02 15.77
CA ASN A 66 -20.50 -5.52 16.74
C ASN A 66 -19.28 -6.20 16.08
N PRO A 67 -19.44 -7.15 15.12
CA PRO A 67 -18.30 -7.82 14.50
C PRO A 67 -17.35 -6.86 13.76
N ARG A 68 -17.91 -5.78 13.17
CA ARG A 68 -17.13 -4.73 12.51
C ARG A 68 -16.34 -3.90 13.51
N MET A 69 -16.97 -3.51 14.63
CA MET A 69 -16.30 -2.71 15.65
C MET A 69 -15.15 -3.49 16.29
N GLN A 70 -15.37 -4.77 16.61
CA GLN A 70 -14.31 -5.65 17.10
C GLN A 70 -13.16 -5.75 16.10
N GLY A 71 -13.47 -5.99 14.81
CA GLY A 71 -12.46 -6.08 13.76
C GLY A 71 -11.64 -4.80 13.61
N MET A 72 -12.30 -3.63 13.57
CA MET A 72 -11.63 -2.34 13.43
C MET A 72 -10.76 -2.01 14.66
N LEU A 73 -11.29 -2.17 15.88
CA LEU A 73 -10.55 -1.89 17.11
C LEU A 73 -9.36 -2.84 17.28
N THR A 74 -9.49 -4.10 16.85
CA THR A 74 -8.37 -5.06 16.86
C THR A 74 -7.26 -4.61 15.91
N VAL A 75 -7.59 -4.19 14.68
CA VAL A 75 -6.58 -3.68 13.74
C VAL A 75 -5.89 -2.43 14.27
N ILE A 76 -6.65 -1.49 14.85
CA ILE A 76 -6.08 -0.28 15.48
C ILE A 76 -5.14 -0.66 16.64
N GLY A 77 -5.51 -1.66 17.44
CA GLY A 77 -4.68 -2.13 18.56
C GLY A 77 -3.39 -2.84 18.12
N GLU A 78 -3.38 -3.47 16.94
CA GLU A 78 -2.20 -4.10 16.33
C GLU A 78 -1.34 -3.10 15.53
N GLU A 79 -1.85 -1.90 15.22
CA GLU A 79 -1.20 -0.92 14.36
C GLU A 79 -0.03 -0.22 15.06
N LEU A 80 1.11 -0.13 14.37
CA LEU A 80 2.28 0.63 14.84
C LEU A 80 1.98 2.12 14.91
N ASP A 81 2.46 2.78 15.96
CA ASP A 81 2.40 4.23 16.12
C ASP A 81 3.49 4.94 15.30
N MET A 82 3.37 4.82 13.98
CA MET A 82 4.18 5.54 13.00
C MET A 82 3.29 6.50 12.20
N PRO A 83 3.80 7.64 11.73
CA PRO A 83 3.06 8.46 10.78
C PRO A 83 3.01 7.75 9.41
N PHE A 84 1.86 7.83 8.76
CA PHE A 84 1.61 7.30 7.41
C PHE A 84 1.81 5.78 7.27
N TYR A 85 1.62 5.30 6.04
CA TYR A 85 1.83 3.91 5.66
C TYR A 85 2.21 3.83 4.18
N TRP A 86 2.85 2.72 3.81
CA TRP A 86 3.13 2.36 2.43
C TRP A 86 1.96 1.58 1.85
N THR A 87 1.77 1.65 0.53
CA THR A 87 0.87 0.75 -0.19
C THR A 87 1.68 -0.03 -1.21
N LEU A 88 1.66 -1.35 -1.11
CA LEU A 88 2.46 -2.24 -1.95
C LEU A 88 2.23 -1.98 -3.44
N GLU A 89 0.98 -1.75 -3.84
CA GLU A 89 0.63 -1.40 -5.22
C GLU A 89 1.37 -0.17 -5.76
N LYS A 90 1.50 0.89 -4.96
CA LYS A 90 2.24 2.10 -5.39
C LYS A 90 3.74 1.86 -5.43
N LEU A 91 4.26 1.07 -4.50
CA LEU A 91 5.68 0.70 -4.46
C LEU A 91 6.06 -0.10 -5.70
N THR A 92 5.35 -1.19 -5.98
CA THR A 92 5.62 -2.07 -7.11
C THR A 92 5.30 -1.38 -8.44
N GLY A 93 4.25 -0.55 -8.46
CA GLY A 93 3.93 0.31 -9.61
C GLY A 93 5.00 1.36 -9.91
N THR A 94 5.72 1.85 -8.89
CA THR A 94 6.84 2.79 -9.09
C THR A 94 8.02 2.11 -9.77
N LEU A 95 8.30 0.83 -9.48
CA LEU A 95 9.41 0.08 -10.08
C LEU A 95 9.01 -0.72 -11.32
N HIS A 96 7.73 -0.72 -11.69
CA HIS A 96 7.17 -1.56 -12.75
C HIS A 96 7.44 -3.06 -12.53
N CYS A 97 7.50 -3.50 -11.27
CA CYS A 97 7.75 -4.90 -10.92
C CYS A 97 6.44 -5.65 -10.63
N PHE A 98 6.52 -6.97 -10.76
CA PHE A 98 5.44 -7.85 -10.32
C PHE A 98 5.26 -7.72 -8.80
N ARG A 99 3.99 -7.68 -8.37
CA ARG A 99 3.65 -7.47 -6.97
C ARG A 99 3.99 -8.71 -6.13
N ASP A 100 4.75 -8.51 -5.06
CA ASP A 100 4.97 -9.52 -4.03
C ASP A 100 3.70 -9.74 -3.18
N THR A 101 3.63 -10.87 -2.47
CA THR A 101 2.51 -11.08 -1.56
C THR A 101 2.71 -10.23 -0.30
N TYR A 102 1.62 -9.79 0.33
CA TYR A 102 1.69 -9.03 1.58
C TYR A 102 2.58 -9.70 2.63
N CYS A 103 2.47 -11.03 2.77
CA CYS A 103 3.25 -11.78 3.74
C CYS A 103 4.73 -11.84 3.37
N ASP A 104 5.10 -11.84 2.08
CA ASP A 104 6.51 -11.81 1.66
C ASP A 104 7.13 -10.46 1.98
N SER A 105 6.43 -9.35 1.67
CA SER A 105 6.91 -8.01 2.02
C SER A 105 7.09 -7.87 3.53
N CYS A 106 6.11 -8.34 4.31
CA CYS A 106 6.18 -8.29 5.76
C CYS A 106 7.31 -9.16 6.30
N SER A 107 7.52 -10.35 5.73
CA SER A 107 8.62 -11.23 6.14
C SER A 107 9.97 -10.59 5.89
N ALA A 108 10.18 -9.99 4.71
CA ALA A 108 11.43 -9.29 4.39
C ALA A 108 11.71 -8.10 5.34
N ILE A 109 10.68 -7.36 5.73
CA ILE A 109 10.82 -6.26 6.71
C ILE A 109 11.18 -6.81 8.09
N LEU A 110 10.49 -7.87 8.53
CA LEU A 110 10.70 -8.51 9.84
C LEU A 110 12.07 -9.18 9.95
N ASN A 111 12.49 -9.92 8.91
CA ASN A 111 13.80 -10.57 8.84
C ASN A 111 14.95 -9.56 8.88
N GLN A 112 14.72 -8.33 8.40
CA GLN A 112 15.68 -7.23 8.49
C GLN A 112 15.70 -6.54 9.87
N GLY A 113 14.89 -7.01 10.83
CA GLY A 113 14.83 -6.51 12.21
C GLY A 113 13.89 -5.33 12.42
N TYR A 114 13.06 -4.98 11.44
CA TYR A 114 12.08 -3.91 11.55
C TYR A 114 10.69 -4.44 11.91
N LYS A 115 9.86 -3.59 12.51
CA LYS A 115 8.48 -3.93 12.86
C LYS A 115 7.57 -3.61 11.69
N VAL A 116 6.51 -4.40 11.53
CA VAL A 116 5.49 -4.19 10.50
C VAL A 116 4.08 -4.38 11.07
N SER A 117 3.13 -3.58 10.59
CA SER A 117 1.70 -3.75 10.83
C SER A 117 0.88 -3.34 9.61
N ILE A 118 -0.39 -3.73 9.58
CA ILE A 118 -1.40 -3.10 8.72
C ILE A 118 -1.82 -1.76 9.34
N SER A 119 -2.29 -0.84 8.51
CA SER A 119 -3.03 0.34 8.96
C SER A 119 -4.54 0.13 8.80
N HIS A 120 -5.31 0.59 9.79
CA HIS A 120 -6.77 0.59 9.75
C HIS A 120 -7.35 1.38 8.56
N CYS A 121 -6.55 2.23 7.92
CA CYS A 121 -6.94 3.03 6.76
C CYS A 121 -6.97 2.25 5.43
N SER A 122 -6.26 1.11 5.30
CA SER A 122 -6.21 0.38 4.02
C SER A 122 -5.78 -1.09 4.16
N PRO A 123 -6.43 -2.05 3.47
CA PRO A 123 -6.17 -3.49 3.60
C PRO A 123 -4.80 -3.97 3.10
N GLN A 124 -4.18 -3.24 2.17
CA GLN A 124 -2.87 -3.56 1.62
C GLN A 124 -1.81 -2.54 2.05
N SER A 125 -2.07 -1.87 3.18
CA SER A 125 -1.09 -0.96 3.76
C SER A 125 -0.02 -1.73 4.52
N VAL A 126 1.20 -1.23 4.43
CA VAL A 126 2.35 -1.70 5.18
C VAL A 126 2.85 -0.52 5.98
N LYS A 127 2.70 -0.61 7.29
CA LYS A 127 3.19 0.38 8.24
C LYS A 127 4.41 -0.19 8.93
N THR A 128 5.48 0.58 9.00
CA THR A 128 6.77 0.08 9.50
C THR A 128 7.61 1.21 10.07
N ASN A 129 8.50 0.87 11.00
CA ASN A 129 9.57 1.76 11.45
C ASN A 129 10.80 1.73 10.52
N ALA A 130 10.77 0.93 9.45
CA ALA A 130 11.83 0.90 8.46
C ALA A 130 11.93 2.24 7.70
N PRO A 131 13.14 2.79 7.53
CA PRO A 131 13.34 3.98 6.73
C PRO A 131 13.09 3.69 5.23
N SER A 132 12.80 4.73 4.45
CA SER A 132 12.41 4.57 3.04
C SER A 132 13.42 3.81 2.18
N TRP A 133 14.73 3.97 2.43
CA TRP A 133 15.77 3.28 1.67
C TRP A 133 15.74 1.75 1.88
N VAL A 134 15.36 1.28 3.08
CA VAL A 134 15.18 -0.16 3.37
C VAL A 134 14.04 -0.73 2.53
N MET A 135 12.93 -0.01 2.41
CA MET A 135 11.80 -0.43 1.58
C MET A 135 12.20 -0.59 0.11
N TRP A 136 13.04 0.33 -0.40
CA TRP A 136 13.56 0.23 -1.76
C TRP A 136 14.60 -0.88 -1.92
N ASP A 137 15.44 -1.12 -0.93
CA ASP A 137 16.41 -2.22 -0.92
C ASP A 137 15.72 -3.59 -0.93
N ILE A 138 14.64 -3.76 -0.16
CA ILE A 138 13.79 -4.96 -0.20
C ILE A 138 13.24 -5.16 -1.61
N LEU A 139 12.64 -4.13 -2.21
CA LEU A 139 12.09 -4.24 -3.56
C LEU A 139 13.16 -4.49 -4.63
N LYS A 140 14.38 -3.95 -4.46
CA LYS A 140 15.52 -4.29 -5.33
C LYS A 140 15.86 -5.78 -5.22
N GLY A 141 15.88 -6.33 -4.01
CA GLY A 141 16.01 -7.77 -3.79
C GLY A 141 14.92 -8.56 -4.52
N TRP A 142 13.66 -8.11 -4.44
CA TRP A 142 12.56 -8.73 -5.16
C TRP A 142 12.72 -8.70 -6.68
N VAL A 143 13.17 -7.55 -7.23
CA VAL A 143 13.44 -7.39 -8.67
C VAL A 143 14.59 -8.26 -9.16
N LYS A 144 15.56 -8.60 -8.30
CA LYS A 144 16.61 -9.59 -8.66
C LYS A 144 16.02 -10.98 -8.87
N ILE A 145 15.02 -11.37 -8.07
CA ILE A 145 14.31 -12.65 -8.18
C ILE A 145 13.33 -12.63 -9.36
N HIS A 146 12.66 -11.49 -9.57
CA HIS A 146 11.66 -11.27 -10.62
C HIS A 146 12.06 -10.08 -11.52
N PRO A 147 12.93 -10.29 -12.52
CA PRO A 147 13.50 -9.22 -13.32
C PRO A 147 12.45 -8.40 -14.07
N VAL A 148 12.62 -7.07 -14.05
CA VAL A 148 11.81 -6.13 -14.84
C VAL A 148 12.40 -5.93 -16.24
N VAL A 149 11.54 -5.68 -17.22
CA VAL A 149 11.97 -5.37 -18.59
C VAL A 149 12.48 -3.93 -18.63
N MET A 150 13.79 -3.76 -18.46
CA MET A 150 14.43 -2.45 -18.35
C MET A 150 14.18 -1.56 -19.58
N GLN A 151 14.00 -2.13 -20.78
CA GLN A 151 13.71 -1.38 -22.00
C GLN A 151 12.42 -0.56 -21.92
N ASN A 152 11.43 -1.01 -21.14
CA ASN A 152 10.14 -0.32 -20.98
C ASN A 152 10.19 0.82 -19.96
N ILE A 153 11.30 0.93 -19.23
CA ILE A 153 11.49 1.96 -18.20
C ILE A 153 12.18 3.16 -18.85
N ALA A 154 11.63 4.35 -18.67
CA ALA A 154 12.24 5.58 -19.20
C ALA A 154 13.55 5.92 -18.46
N GLU A 155 14.50 6.52 -19.17
CA GLU A 155 15.84 6.78 -18.64
C GLU A 155 15.87 7.71 -17.43
N ASN A 156 15.06 8.77 -17.47
CA ASN A 156 14.94 9.72 -16.38
C ASN A 156 13.88 9.32 -15.34
N SER A 157 13.37 8.08 -15.38
CA SER A 157 12.33 7.64 -14.45
C SER A 157 12.88 7.44 -13.03
N PRO A 158 12.04 7.61 -11.99
CA PRO A 158 12.39 7.25 -10.63
C PRO A 158 12.79 5.78 -10.49
N ALA A 159 12.10 4.89 -11.24
CA ALA A 159 12.36 3.46 -11.25
C ALA A 159 13.82 3.15 -11.59
N ARG A 160 14.32 3.71 -12.71
CA ARG A 160 15.69 3.47 -13.16
C ARG A 160 16.71 3.96 -12.15
N LYS A 161 16.54 5.18 -11.63
CA LYS A 161 17.44 5.77 -10.62
C LYS A 161 17.48 4.98 -9.29
N ILE A 162 16.36 4.36 -8.91
CA ILE A 162 16.30 3.50 -7.72
C ILE A 162 17.03 2.18 -8.00
N LEU A 163 16.75 1.53 -9.14
CA LEU A 163 17.30 0.23 -9.50
C LEU A 163 18.82 0.28 -9.80
N GLU A 164 19.33 1.39 -10.33
CA GLU A 164 20.77 1.60 -10.58
C GLU A 164 21.59 1.69 -9.29
N LYS A 165 20.98 2.13 -8.19
CA LYS A 165 21.66 2.20 -6.90
C LYS A 165 21.79 0.80 -6.31
N PRO A 166 23.00 0.35 -5.94
CA PRO A 166 23.18 -0.95 -5.30
C PRO A 166 22.34 -1.04 -4.02
N ALA A 167 21.80 -2.22 -3.73
CA ALA A 167 21.14 -2.48 -2.45
C ALA A 167 22.19 -2.60 -1.35
N SER A 168 21.91 -2.04 -0.18
CA SER A 168 22.84 -2.05 0.96
C SER A 168 22.89 -3.42 1.64
N PHE A 169 21.85 -4.23 1.45
CA PHE A 169 21.74 -5.60 1.95
C PHE A 169 20.99 -6.49 0.95
N GLU A 170 21.05 -7.80 1.18
CA GLU A 170 20.27 -8.79 0.44
C GLU A 170 18.99 -9.09 1.21
N ALA A 171 17.84 -8.92 0.56
CA ALA A 171 16.54 -9.08 1.20
C ALA A 171 16.16 -10.57 1.32
N ASP A 172 15.84 -11.00 2.53
CA ASP A 172 15.40 -12.36 2.83
C ASP A 172 13.86 -12.45 2.88
N PHE A 173 13.28 -13.17 1.92
CA PHE A 173 11.83 -13.38 1.81
C PHE A 173 11.34 -14.69 2.45
N THR A 174 12.16 -15.39 3.23
CA THR A 174 11.71 -16.56 4.00
C THR A 174 10.56 -16.18 4.94
N LYS A 175 9.52 -17.01 5.00
CA LYS A 175 8.28 -16.69 5.72
C LYS A 175 8.54 -16.47 7.21
N HIS A 176 8.25 -15.25 7.69
CA HIS A 176 8.36 -14.92 9.10
C HIS A 176 7.05 -15.26 9.84
N PRO A 177 7.10 -15.85 11.05
CA PRO A 177 5.90 -16.20 11.83
C PRO A 177 4.96 -15.01 12.08
N GLU A 178 5.53 -13.83 12.35
CA GLU A 178 4.76 -12.60 12.62
C GLU A 178 4.27 -11.88 11.35
N ALA A 179 4.57 -12.39 10.15
CA ALA A 179 4.14 -11.74 8.90
C ALA A 179 2.61 -11.77 8.70
N SER A 180 1.90 -12.68 9.36
CA SER A 180 0.44 -12.72 9.39
C SER A 180 -0.07 -12.34 10.79
N PRO A 181 -0.65 -11.13 10.96
CA PRO A 181 -1.21 -10.74 12.24
C PRO A 181 -2.41 -11.63 12.62
N ALA A 182 -2.61 -11.82 13.92
CA ALA A 182 -3.66 -12.69 14.47
C ALA A 182 -5.06 -12.32 13.94
N SER A 183 -5.35 -11.03 13.82
CA SER A 183 -6.64 -10.58 13.27
C SER A 183 -6.88 -10.99 11.80
N ARG A 184 -5.85 -11.44 11.05
CA ARG A 184 -5.97 -11.95 9.67
C ARG A 184 -6.34 -13.41 9.68
N THR A 185 -5.70 -14.16 10.57
CA THR A 185 -5.96 -15.57 10.81
C THR A 185 -7.39 -15.80 11.30
N ILE A 186 -7.89 -14.89 12.15
CA ILE A 186 -9.23 -14.94 12.73
C ILE A 186 -10.32 -14.43 11.74
N LYS A 187 -9.93 -13.95 10.54
CA LYS A 187 -10.84 -13.44 9.48
C LYS A 187 -11.84 -12.37 9.99
N LEU A 188 -11.41 -11.51 10.92
CA LEU A 188 -12.26 -10.43 11.42
C LEU A 188 -12.67 -9.49 10.26
N VAL A 189 -13.87 -8.90 10.37
CA VAL A 189 -14.35 -7.89 9.42
C VAL A 189 -13.56 -6.61 9.61
N ARG A 190 -12.51 -6.44 8.82
CA ARG A 190 -11.54 -5.33 8.93
C ARG A 190 -11.92 -4.12 8.08
N PHE A 191 -12.36 -4.37 6.85
CA PHE A 191 -12.69 -3.34 5.88
C PHE A 191 -14.10 -3.61 5.35
N GLN A 192 -14.90 -2.55 5.20
CA GLN A 192 -16.21 -2.69 4.60
C GLN A 192 -16.06 -2.97 3.11
N VAL A 193 -16.66 -4.07 2.66
CA VAL A 193 -16.91 -4.25 1.24
C VAL A 193 -18.06 -3.34 0.86
N ASN A 194 -17.98 -2.71 -0.31
CA ASN A 194 -19.06 -1.86 -0.80
C ASN A 194 -20.38 -2.65 -0.82
N PRO A 195 -21.49 -2.07 -0.33
CA PRO A 195 -22.76 -2.78 -0.22
C PRO A 195 -23.34 -3.21 -1.56
N GLU A 196 -23.05 -2.50 -2.65
CA GLU A 196 -23.58 -2.77 -3.99
C GLU A 196 -22.51 -2.70 -5.09
N PRO A 197 -22.66 -3.47 -6.19
CA PRO A 197 -21.89 -3.27 -7.41
C PRO A 197 -22.14 -1.84 -7.96
N ASN A 198 -21.07 -1.08 -8.21
CA ASN A 198 -21.09 0.33 -8.64
C ASN A 198 -21.37 1.39 -7.55
N TRP A 199 -21.19 1.04 -6.27
CA TRP A 199 -21.19 2.02 -5.19
C TRP A 199 -20.04 3.04 -5.37
N GLY A 200 -20.38 4.32 -5.39
CA GLY A 200 -19.45 5.44 -5.55
C GLY A 200 -19.86 6.44 -6.64
N PRO A 201 -19.21 7.62 -6.70
CA PRO A 201 -19.51 8.61 -7.72
C PRO A 201 -19.28 8.03 -9.11
N LYS A 202 -20.34 7.98 -9.93
CA LYS A 202 -20.29 7.51 -11.32
C LYS A 202 -19.23 8.31 -12.08
N ALA A 203 -18.51 7.64 -12.97
CA ALA A 203 -17.52 8.28 -13.83
C ALA A 203 -18.13 9.52 -14.50
N ARG A 204 -17.40 10.65 -14.46
CA ARG A 204 -17.81 11.90 -15.10
C ARG A 204 -18.23 11.61 -16.55
N ALA A 205 -19.36 12.17 -16.99
CA ALA A 205 -19.86 11.99 -18.35
C ALA A 205 -18.78 12.40 -19.37
N GLY A 206 -18.14 11.40 -20.00
CA GLY A 206 -17.19 11.59 -21.09
C GLY A 206 -17.86 11.31 -22.43
N LYS A 207 -17.42 11.99 -23.50
CA LYS A 207 -17.79 11.62 -24.88
C LYS A 207 -17.27 10.20 -25.13
N LYS A 208 -18.18 9.22 -25.24
CA LYS A 208 -17.83 7.83 -25.57
C LYS A 208 -17.26 7.80 -26.98
N SER A 209 -15.97 7.46 -27.12
CA SER A 209 -15.42 6.99 -28.39
C SER A 209 -16.08 5.66 -28.76
N GLU A 210 -16.56 5.53 -30.00
CA GLU A 210 -17.30 4.36 -30.52
C GLU A 210 -16.57 3.02 -30.36
N ARG A 211 -15.22 3.03 -30.23
CA ARG A 211 -14.42 1.82 -30.02
C ARG A 211 -14.79 1.04 -28.74
N LYS A 212 -15.27 1.71 -27.69
CA LYS A 212 -15.66 1.03 -26.42
C LYS A 212 -17.04 0.37 -26.46
N ARG A 213 -17.86 0.61 -27.49
CA ARG A 213 -19.22 0.06 -27.56
C ARG A 213 -19.25 -1.42 -27.97
N LYS A 214 -18.26 -1.89 -28.75
CA LYS A 214 -18.21 -3.28 -29.25
C LYS A 214 -17.75 -4.32 -28.23
N LEU A 215 -16.96 -3.93 -27.22
CA LEU A 215 -16.40 -4.88 -26.25
C LEU A 215 -17.33 -5.24 -25.08
N ARG A 216 -18.49 -4.58 -24.96
CA ARG A 216 -19.42 -4.73 -23.81
C ARG A 216 -20.62 -5.63 -24.13
N THR A 217 -20.74 -6.13 -25.36
CA THR A 217 -21.90 -6.89 -25.85
C THR A 217 -21.72 -8.41 -25.86
N GLU A 218 -20.56 -8.94 -25.48
CA GLU A 218 -20.33 -10.38 -25.40
C GLU A 218 -20.35 -10.79 -23.91
N PRO A 219 -21.29 -11.65 -23.47
CA PRO A 219 -21.30 -12.15 -22.11
C PRO A 219 -20.17 -13.18 -21.95
N THR A 220 -19.23 -12.92 -21.04
CA THR A 220 -18.23 -13.92 -20.64
C THR A 220 -18.83 -14.73 -19.49
N GLU A 221 -18.95 -16.05 -19.68
CA GLU A 221 -19.44 -17.00 -18.69
C GLU A 221 -18.63 -16.93 -17.38
N GLU A 222 -19.35 -16.96 -16.25
CA GLU A 222 -18.81 -17.02 -14.89
C GLU A 222 -17.98 -18.30 -14.67
N SER A 223 -16.73 -18.14 -14.23
CA SER A 223 -16.00 -19.18 -13.50
C SER A 223 -15.81 -18.77 -12.03
N ALA A 224 -16.18 -19.69 -11.14
CA ALA A 224 -16.20 -19.57 -9.69
C ALA A 224 -14.81 -19.25 -9.08
N PRO A 225 -14.75 -18.70 -7.85
CA PRO A 225 -13.48 -18.40 -7.19
C PRO A 225 -12.76 -19.68 -6.75
N ASP A 226 -11.60 -19.95 -7.36
CA ASP A 226 -10.72 -21.05 -6.96
C ASP A 226 -10.21 -20.87 -5.52
N ALA A 227 -10.53 -21.87 -4.71
CA ALA A 227 -9.95 -22.15 -3.42
C ALA A 227 -8.53 -22.72 -3.58
N ASP A 228 -7.68 -22.42 -2.60
CA ASP A 228 -6.47 -23.15 -2.20
C ASP A 228 -5.55 -23.68 -3.31
N GLY A 229 -4.47 -22.92 -3.56
CA GLY A 229 -3.33 -23.34 -4.37
C GLY A 229 -2.51 -24.44 -3.68
N GLU A 230 -2.99 -25.68 -3.77
CA GLU A 230 -2.21 -26.88 -3.53
C GLU A 230 -1.47 -27.28 -4.82
N GLN A 231 -0.19 -27.62 -4.67
CA GLN A 231 0.78 -27.89 -5.74
C GLN A 231 0.31 -28.98 -6.71
N ARG A 232 0.56 -28.79 -8.01
CA ARG A 232 0.54 -29.89 -8.99
C ARG A 232 1.93 -30.13 -9.61
N PRO A 233 2.36 -31.39 -9.75
CA PRO A 233 3.71 -31.74 -10.16
C PRO A 233 3.89 -31.68 -11.69
N ALA A 234 5.13 -31.42 -12.10
CA ALA A 234 5.58 -31.47 -13.48
C ALA A 234 5.46 -32.88 -14.08
N LYS A 235 4.99 -32.97 -15.32
CA LYS A 235 5.20 -34.15 -16.17
C LYS A 235 5.67 -33.74 -17.55
N LYS A 236 6.93 -34.15 -17.81
CA LYS A 236 7.64 -34.53 -19.04
C LYS A 236 7.22 -33.89 -20.36
#